data_AF-A0A2W6AQ08-F1
#
_entry.id   AF-A0A2W6AQ08-F1
#
_cell.length_a   1.000
_cell.length_b   1.000
_cell.length_c   1.000
_cell.angle_alpha   90.00
_cell.angle_beta   90.00
_cell.angle_gamma   90.00
#
_symmetry.space_group_name_H-M   'P 1'
#
loop_
_entity.id
_entity.type
_entity.pdbx_description
1 polymer ?
#
loop_
_entity_poly.entity_id
_entity_poly.type
_entity_poly.pdbx_seq_one_letter_code
_entity_poly.pdbx_strand_id
1 'polypeptide(L)'
;MLASTSKTRNGRKALVDISHQVELIKKLRELGTSLDVPFVINARVDVFLLASGDPESRLAHAVQRANAYRKAGADCTYPIGRFELAVIADLVTMIEGPVNILGGPPGPTIPELAKAGVARVSFGGRMMSSVLGHLRGIAFEILEHGTYTKMKAETLSGAEFGALFSN
;
A
#
# COMPACT_ATOMS: atom_id res chain seq x y z
N MET A 1 13.17 4.44 5.54
CA MET A 1 13.18 4.08 4.11
C MET A 1 12.95 2.58 4.03
N LEU A 2 11.69 2.12 3.94
CA LEU A 2 11.39 0.68 3.86
C LEU A 2 11.44 0.27 2.39
N ALA A 3 12.59 -0.23 1.95
CA ALA A 3 12.74 -0.83 0.64
C ALA A 3 11.98 -2.16 0.62
N SER A 4 10.84 -2.19 -0.08
CA SER A 4 10.09 -3.40 -0.38
C SER A 4 10.98 -4.36 -1.20
N THR A 5 11.31 -5.52 -0.63
CA THR A 5 12.06 -6.61 -1.26
C THR A 5 11.15 -7.46 -2.13
N SER A 6 10.59 -6.86 -3.19
CA SER A 6 10.11 -7.65 -4.33
C SER A 6 11.33 -8.05 -5.15
N LYS A 7 11.77 -9.31 -5.02
CA LYS A 7 12.83 -9.90 -5.86
C LYS A 7 12.17 -10.44 -7.13
N THR A 8 12.41 -9.79 -8.27
CA THR A 8 12.18 -10.39 -9.59
C THR A 8 13.34 -11.32 -9.95
N ARG A 9 13.06 -12.33 -10.77
CA ARG A 9 13.96 -13.45 -11.15
C ARG A 9 15.26 -13.05 -11.89
N ASN A 10 15.64 -11.77 -11.98
CA ASN A 10 16.74 -11.32 -12.84
C ASN A 10 17.49 -10.05 -12.39
N GLY A 11 17.44 -9.66 -11.11
CA GLY A 11 18.33 -8.61 -10.58
C GLY A 11 18.09 -7.17 -11.08
N ARG A 12 17.24 -6.95 -12.09
CA ARG A 12 16.70 -5.63 -12.46
C ARG A 12 15.25 -5.49 -11.98
N LYS A 13 14.99 -4.43 -11.21
CA LYS A 13 13.63 -4.01 -10.87
C LYS A 13 13.02 -3.27 -12.07
N ALA A 14 12.56 -4.03 -13.05
CA ALA A 14 11.85 -3.50 -14.22
C ALA A 14 10.39 -3.95 -14.21
N LEU A 15 9.51 -3.11 -14.75
CA LEU A 15 8.12 -3.50 -14.98
C LEU A 15 8.07 -4.51 -16.12
N VAL A 16 7.27 -5.56 -15.94
CA VAL A 16 6.89 -6.44 -17.05
C VAL A 16 5.99 -5.70 -18.04
N ASP A 17 5.86 -6.24 -19.25
CA ASP A 17 4.91 -5.75 -20.25
C ASP A 17 3.47 -5.78 -19.72
N ILE A 18 2.67 -4.81 -20.19
CA ILE A 18 1.26 -4.69 -19.78
C ILE A 18 0.50 -5.96 -20.14
N SER A 19 0.73 -6.50 -21.34
CA SER A 19 0.09 -7.73 -21.84
C SER A 19 0.36 -8.92 -20.92
N HIS A 20 1.60 -9.09 -20.44
CA HIS A 20 1.95 -10.17 -19.53
C HIS A 20 1.13 -10.10 -18.24
N GLN A 21 1.05 -8.91 -17.62
CA GLN A 21 0.30 -8.74 -16.38
C GLN A 21 -1.22 -8.85 -16.59
N VAL A 22 -1.73 -8.40 -17.74
CA VAL A 22 -3.14 -8.58 -18.13
C VAL A 22 -3.50 -10.06 -18.20
N GLU A 23 -2.67 -10.89 -18.84
CA GLU A 23 -2.93 -12.33 -18.95
C GLU A 23 -2.90 -13.02 -17.58
N LEU A 24 -2.04 -12.59 -16.66
CA LEU A 24 -2.05 -13.09 -15.28
C LEU A 24 -3.34 -12.74 -14.55
N ILE A 25 -3.82 -11.50 -14.69
CA ILE A 25 -5.06 -11.06 -14.03
C ILE A 25 -6.28 -11.81 -14.57
N LYS A 26 -6.37 -12.03 -15.88
CA LYS A 26 -7.45 -12.84 -16.48
C LYS A 26 -7.47 -14.25 -15.91
N LYS A 27 -6.32 -14.92 -15.87
CA LYS A 27 -6.19 -16.27 -15.29
C LYS A 27 -6.59 -16.31 -13.83
N LEU A 28 -6.24 -15.29 -13.05
CA LEU A 28 -6.69 -15.19 -11.66
C LEU A 28 -8.21 -15.03 -11.59
N ARG A 29 -8.82 -14.17 -12.42
CA ARG A 29 -10.28 -14.01 -12.45
C ARG A 29 -10.99 -15.32 -12.85
N GLU A 30 -10.50 -16.02 -13.86
CA GLU A 30 -10.99 -17.33 -14.28
C GLU A 30 -10.89 -18.35 -13.14
N LEU A 31 -9.76 -18.38 -12.44
CA LEU A 31 -9.56 -19.28 -11.29
C LEU A 31 -10.52 -18.98 -10.13
N GLY A 32 -10.75 -17.70 -9.80
CA GLY A 32 -11.73 -17.33 -8.77
C GLY A 32 -13.14 -17.79 -9.13
N THR A 33 -13.48 -17.69 -10.42
CA THR A 33 -14.77 -18.17 -10.94
C THR A 33 -14.86 -19.70 -10.88
N SER A 34 -13.81 -20.43 -11.27
CA SER A 34 -13.82 -21.90 -11.29
C SER A 34 -13.83 -22.53 -9.91
N LEU A 35 -13.28 -21.84 -8.90
CA LEU A 35 -13.28 -22.27 -7.51
C LEU A 35 -14.50 -21.79 -6.71
N ASP A 36 -15.37 -20.96 -7.30
CA ASP A 36 -16.45 -20.26 -6.59
C ASP A 36 -15.96 -19.48 -5.36
N VAL A 37 -14.80 -18.85 -5.48
CA VAL A 37 -14.19 -18.05 -4.40
C VAL A 37 -14.24 -16.57 -4.78
N PRO A 38 -14.98 -15.73 -4.04
CA PRO A 38 -15.11 -14.31 -4.33
C PRO A 38 -13.92 -13.52 -3.78
N PHE A 39 -12.71 -13.77 -4.29
CA PHE A 39 -11.56 -12.97 -3.90
C PHE A 39 -11.48 -11.65 -4.67
N VAL A 40 -10.91 -10.64 -4.00
CA VAL A 40 -10.65 -9.31 -4.55
C VAL A 40 -9.27 -9.26 -5.18
N ILE A 41 -9.21 -8.96 -6.47
CA ILE A 41 -7.96 -8.71 -7.20
C ILE A 41 -7.59 -7.24 -7.08
N ASN A 42 -6.61 -6.95 -6.22
CA ASN A 42 -5.99 -5.62 -6.11
C ASN A 42 -4.75 -5.53 -7.00
N ALA A 43 -4.90 -5.02 -8.22
CA ALA A 43 -3.82 -4.94 -9.20
C ALA A 43 -2.88 -3.76 -8.92
N ARG A 44 -1.70 -4.07 -8.37
CA ARG A 44 -0.68 -3.08 -8.03
C ARG A 44 0.13 -2.63 -9.24
N VAL A 45 0.36 -1.32 -9.33
CA VAL A 45 1.09 -0.63 -10.40
C VAL A 45 2.31 0.07 -9.81
N ASP A 46 3.50 -0.39 -10.17
CA ASP A 46 4.78 0.01 -9.56
C ASP A 46 5.53 1.12 -10.34
N VAL A 47 4.86 1.81 -11.27
CA VAL A 47 5.47 2.85 -12.13
C VAL A 47 6.19 3.92 -11.32
N PHE A 48 5.55 4.46 -10.29
CA PHE A 48 6.14 5.48 -9.43
C PHE A 48 7.21 4.92 -8.50
N LEU A 49 6.96 3.75 -7.89
CA LEU A 49 7.91 3.11 -6.99
C LEU A 49 9.23 2.75 -7.67
N LEU A 50 9.18 2.33 -8.93
CA LEU A 50 10.36 1.98 -9.72
C LEU A 50 10.90 3.14 -10.57
N ALA A 51 10.28 4.33 -10.49
CA ALA A 51 10.65 5.48 -11.30
C ALA A 51 10.72 5.14 -12.81
N SER A 52 9.80 4.31 -13.28
CA SER A 52 9.80 3.79 -14.66
C SER A 52 9.39 4.88 -15.65
N GLY A 53 10.29 5.24 -16.56
CA GLY A 53 10.07 6.31 -17.54
C GLY A 53 10.32 7.72 -16.98
N ASP A 54 10.18 8.71 -17.86
CA ASP A 54 10.40 10.11 -17.51
C ASP A 54 9.35 10.60 -16.51
N PRO A 55 9.71 11.47 -15.55
CA PRO A 55 8.80 11.96 -14.51
C PRO A 55 7.44 12.42 -15.04
N GLU A 56 7.41 13.14 -16.15
CA GLU A 56 6.20 13.70 -16.77
C GLU A 56 5.27 12.61 -17.36
N SER A 57 5.84 11.47 -17.77
CA SER A 57 5.08 10.36 -18.37
C SER A 57 4.53 9.36 -17.36
N ARG A 58 5.03 9.37 -16.11
CA ARG A 58 4.71 8.34 -15.10
C ARG A 58 3.24 8.27 -14.75
N LEU A 59 2.56 9.41 -14.70
CA LEU A 59 1.12 9.44 -14.44
C LEU A 59 0.34 8.71 -15.54
N ALA A 60 0.56 9.12 -16.79
CA ALA A 60 -0.08 8.48 -17.94
C ALA A 60 0.25 6.98 -18.03
N HIS A 61 1.50 6.59 -17.77
CA HIS A 61 1.91 5.19 -17.76
C HIS A 61 1.25 4.37 -16.65
N ALA A 62 1.11 4.95 -15.46
CA ALA A 62 0.42 4.31 -14.34
C ALA A 62 -1.08 4.12 -14.63
N VAL A 63 -1.73 5.15 -15.18
CA VAL A 63 -3.14 5.12 -15.60
C VAL A 63 -3.36 4.07 -16.68
N GLN A 64 -2.51 4.04 -17.72
CA GLN A 64 -2.60 3.05 -18.80
C GLN A 64 -2.56 1.62 -18.26
N ARG A 65 -1.63 1.33 -17.35
CA ARG A 65 -1.52 0.02 -16.70
C ARG A 65 -2.73 -0.30 -15.83
N ALA A 66 -3.15 0.64 -14.98
CA ALA A 66 -4.29 0.47 -14.09
C ALA A 66 -5.58 0.15 -14.87
N ASN A 67 -5.87 0.90 -15.93
CA ASN A 67 -7.06 0.68 -16.76
C ASN A 67 -6.98 -0.62 -17.55
N ALA A 68 -5.80 -1.00 -18.06
CA ALA A 68 -5.60 -2.31 -18.68
C ALA A 68 -5.88 -3.45 -17.69
N TYR A 69 -5.44 -3.31 -16.44
CA TYR A 69 -5.64 -4.31 -15.38
C TYR A 69 -7.11 -4.40 -14.93
N ARG A 70 -7.82 -3.27 -14.87
CA ARG A 70 -9.28 -3.25 -14.61
C ARG A 70 -10.05 -3.97 -15.71
N LYS A 71 -9.75 -3.68 -16.98
CA LYS A 71 -10.34 -4.37 -18.14
C LYS A 71 -10.04 -5.87 -18.14
N ALA A 72 -8.93 -6.30 -17.55
CA ALA A 72 -8.57 -7.71 -17.40
C ALA A 72 -9.30 -8.44 -16.26
N GLY A 73 -10.07 -7.73 -15.42
CA GLY A 73 -10.83 -8.34 -14.32
C GLY A 73 -10.31 -8.04 -12.92
N ALA A 74 -9.36 -7.10 -12.76
CA ALA A 74 -9.00 -6.58 -11.44
C ALA A 74 -10.19 -5.84 -10.82
N ASP A 75 -10.43 -5.99 -9.52
CA ASP A 75 -11.53 -5.30 -8.81
C ASP A 75 -11.14 -3.88 -8.38
N CYS A 76 -9.86 -3.71 -8.01
CA CYS A 76 -9.29 -2.43 -7.67
C CYS A 76 -7.85 -2.33 -8.17
N THR A 77 -7.36 -1.09 -8.30
CA THR A 77 -5.98 -0.83 -8.70
C THR A 77 -5.21 -0.13 -7.60
N TYR A 78 -3.91 -0.32 -7.60
CA TYR A 78 -3.03 0.26 -6.59
C TYR A 78 -1.79 0.87 -7.26
N PRO A 79 -1.89 2.08 -7.83
CA PRO A 79 -0.72 2.88 -8.16
C PRO A 79 0.01 3.19 -6.86
N ILE A 80 1.11 2.48 -6.59
CA ILE A 80 1.84 2.65 -5.33
C ILE A 80 2.89 3.74 -5.46
N GLY A 81 2.87 4.67 -4.51
CA GLY A 81 3.82 5.75 -4.41
C GLY A 81 3.52 6.63 -3.21
N ARG A 82 4.25 7.75 -3.13
CA ARG A 82 3.93 8.86 -2.24
C ARG A 82 3.50 10.00 -3.13
N PHE A 83 2.31 10.51 -2.90
CA PHE A 83 1.66 11.48 -3.77
C PHE A 83 1.10 12.62 -2.94
N GLU A 84 1.17 13.81 -3.51
CA GLU A 84 0.35 14.93 -3.07
C GLU A 84 -1.12 14.69 -3.43
N LEU A 85 -2.03 15.36 -2.72
CA LEU A 85 -3.47 15.17 -2.90
C LEU A 85 -3.92 15.42 -4.36
N ALA A 86 -3.32 16.40 -5.05
CA ALA A 86 -3.63 16.70 -6.45
C ALA A 86 -3.36 15.49 -7.38
N VAL A 87 -2.19 14.84 -7.24
CA VAL A 87 -1.85 13.65 -8.04
C VAL A 87 -2.77 12.48 -7.71
N ILE A 88 -3.22 12.35 -6.46
CA ILE A 88 -4.19 11.33 -6.06
C ILE A 88 -5.54 11.59 -6.73
N ALA A 89 -6.01 12.85 -6.75
CA ALA A 89 -7.24 13.24 -7.42
C ALA A 89 -7.17 12.95 -8.94
N ASP A 90 -6.03 13.22 -9.58
CA ASP A 90 -5.81 12.87 -10.98
C ASP A 90 -5.88 11.35 -11.21
N LEU A 91 -5.20 10.56 -10.36
CA LEU A 91 -5.24 9.10 -10.44
C LEU A 91 -6.67 8.56 -10.29
N VAL A 92 -7.43 9.04 -9.29
CA VAL A 92 -8.82 8.62 -9.09
C VAL A 92 -9.71 9.03 -10.27
N THR A 93 -9.47 10.21 -10.85
CA THR A 93 -10.26 10.71 -11.99
C THR A 93 -9.98 9.92 -13.26
N MET A 94 -8.71 9.58 -13.52
CA MET A 94 -8.27 8.96 -14.77
C MET A 94 -8.35 7.42 -14.77
N ILE A 95 -8.41 6.80 -13.59
CA ILE A 95 -8.49 5.34 -13.46
C ILE A 95 -9.96 4.90 -13.35
N GLU A 96 -10.34 3.94 -14.19
CA GLU A 96 -11.67 3.37 -14.22
C GLU A 96 -11.91 2.46 -12.99
N GLY A 97 -12.56 3.00 -11.96
CA GLY A 97 -13.03 2.25 -10.78
C GLY A 97 -12.16 2.37 -9.53
N PRO A 98 -12.30 1.46 -8.55
CA PRO A 98 -11.74 1.63 -7.22
C PRO A 98 -10.21 1.75 -7.19
N VAL A 99 -9.69 2.81 -6.58
CA VAL A 99 -8.25 3.05 -6.38
C VAL A 99 -7.88 2.85 -4.91
N ASN A 100 -6.86 2.03 -4.68
CA ASN A 100 -6.18 1.87 -3.40
C ASN A 100 -4.95 2.78 -3.34
N ILE A 101 -4.76 3.50 -2.23
CA ILE A 101 -3.61 4.39 -1.99
C ILE A 101 -2.82 3.94 -0.76
N LEU A 102 -1.50 4.16 -0.78
CA LEU A 102 -0.65 4.01 0.39
C LEU A 102 -0.78 5.26 1.27
N GLY A 103 -1.51 5.17 2.37
CA GLY A 103 -1.69 6.27 3.31
C GLY A 103 -0.54 6.44 4.31
N GLY A 104 -0.67 7.49 5.12
CA GLY A 104 0.19 7.80 6.26
C GLY A 104 1.14 8.98 6.04
N PRO A 105 1.71 9.53 7.11
CA PRO A 105 2.49 10.76 7.06
C PRO A 105 3.72 10.67 6.11
N PRO A 106 4.11 11.79 5.47
CA PRO A 106 3.49 13.12 5.53
C PRO A 106 2.33 13.34 4.53
N GLY A 107 1.73 12.27 4.00
CA GLY A 107 0.68 12.38 2.98
C GLY A 107 -0.69 12.85 3.50
N PRO A 108 -1.69 12.97 2.61
CA PRO A 108 -3.01 13.45 2.96
C PRO A 108 -3.72 12.60 4.02
N THR A 109 -4.61 13.25 4.76
CA THR A 109 -5.45 12.62 5.78
C THR A 109 -6.49 11.69 5.16
N ILE A 110 -7.03 10.75 5.96
CA ILE A 110 -8.08 9.84 5.49
C ILE A 110 -9.32 10.60 4.97
N PRO A 111 -9.82 11.67 5.63
CA PRO A 111 -10.93 12.46 5.09
C PRO A 111 -10.63 13.12 3.75
N GLU A 112 -9.41 13.63 3.54
CA GLU A 112 -9.01 14.23 2.25
C GLU A 112 -8.96 13.16 1.14
N LEU A 113 -8.41 11.98 1.44
CA LEU A 113 -8.39 10.85 0.50
C LEU A 113 -9.81 10.39 0.14
N ALA A 114 -10.70 10.28 1.13
CA ALA A 114 -12.09 9.91 0.91
C ALA A 114 -12.82 10.95 0.03
N LYS A 115 -12.62 12.25 0.31
CA LYS A 115 -13.17 13.34 -0.50
C LYS A 115 -12.64 13.33 -1.94
N ALA A 116 -11.38 12.92 -2.15
CA ALA A 116 -10.79 12.75 -3.46
C ALA A 116 -11.26 11.48 -4.20
N GLY A 117 -12.12 10.65 -3.59
CA GLY A 117 -12.69 9.45 -4.20
C GLY A 117 -11.82 8.18 -4.07
N VAL A 118 -10.82 8.18 -3.19
CA VAL A 118 -10.03 6.98 -2.89
C VAL A 118 -10.93 5.92 -2.25
N ALA A 119 -10.96 4.72 -2.84
CA ALA A 119 -11.83 3.64 -2.37
C ALA A 119 -11.19 2.78 -1.27
N ARG A 120 -9.85 2.75 -1.19
CA ARG A 120 -9.13 1.97 -0.18
C ARG A 120 -7.85 2.67 0.26
N VAL A 121 -7.58 2.66 1.56
CA VAL A 121 -6.29 3.11 2.10
C VAL A 121 -5.58 1.93 2.75
N SER A 122 -4.33 1.72 2.34
CA SER A 122 -3.43 0.73 2.91
C SER A 122 -2.25 1.43 3.56
N PHE A 123 -1.63 0.82 4.59
CA PHE A 123 -0.54 1.45 5.35
C PHE A 123 0.81 0.76 5.17
N GLY A 124 0.87 -0.35 4.42
CA GLY A 124 2.08 -1.14 4.23
C GLY A 124 2.76 -1.45 5.57
N GLY A 125 4.09 -1.39 5.62
CA GLY A 125 4.86 -1.60 6.85
C GLY A 125 4.90 -0.41 7.83
N ARG A 126 4.08 0.63 7.64
CA ARG A 126 4.20 1.87 8.43
C ARG A 126 3.80 1.68 9.89
N MET A 127 2.72 0.95 10.17
CA MET A 127 2.30 0.69 11.55
C MET A 127 3.38 -0.09 12.30
N MET A 128 3.92 -1.16 11.69
CA MET A 128 5.04 -1.92 12.26
C MET A 128 6.26 -1.03 12.49
N SER A 129 6.61 -0.18 11.53
CA SER A 129 7.72 0.77 11.68
C SER A 129 7.49 1.76 12.83
N SER A 130 6.25 2.15 13.09
CA SER A 130 5.87 3.02 14.22
C SER A 130 6.13 2.31 15.54
N VAL A 131 5.65 1.07 15.68
CA VAL A 131 5.86 0.23 16.86
C VAL A 131 7.36 0.00 17.12
N LEU A 132 8.13 -0.32 16.08
CA LEU A 132 9.59 -0.47 16.22
C LEU A 132 10.28 0.85 16.60
N GLY A 133 9.78 1.99 16.14
CA GLY A 133 10.27 3.31 16.54
C GLY A 133 10.07 3.56 18.03
N HIS A 134 8.89 3.23 18.56
CA HIS A 134 8.58 3.33 20.00
C HIS A 134 9.45 2.36 20.82
N LEU A 135 9.52 1.09 20.42
CA LEU A 135 10.36 0.08 21.08
C LEU A 135 11.83 0.47 21.12
N ARG A 136 12.36 1.02 20.02
CA ARG A 136 13.72 1.57 19.97
C ARG A 136 13.90 2.71 20.99
N GLY A 137 12.89 3.57 21.14
CA GLY A 137 12.91 4.65 22.15
C GLY A 137 12.96 4.12 23.58
N ILE A 138 12.19 3.07 23.89
CA ILE A 138 12.25 2.38 25.19
C ILE A 138 13.65 1.79 25.41
N ALA A 139 14.19 1.07 24.42
CA ALA A 139 15.49 0.43 24.54
C ALA A 139 16.61 1.45 24.82
N PHE A 140 16.60 2.59 24.12
CA PHE A 140 17.57 3.66 24.36
C PHE A 140 17.45 4.25 25.78
N GLU A 141 16.23 4.49 26.28
CA GLU A 141 16.06 4.99 27.65
C GLU A 141 16.62 4.02 28.69
N ILE A 142 16.34 2.73 28.56
CA ILE A 142 16.83 1.70 29.48
C ILE A 142 18.36 1.66 29.47
N LEU A 143 18.97 1.69 28.29
CA LEU A 143 20.42 1.61 28.12
C LEU A 143 21.15 2.85 28.65
N GLU A 144 20.66 4.05 28.34
CA GLU A 144 21.36 5.31 28.64
C GLU A 144 21.04 5.87 30.03
N HIS A 145 19.84 5.58 30.55
CA HIS A 145 19.32 6.23 31.76
C HIS A 145 18.83 5.25 32.82
N GLY A 146 18.62 3.97 32.48
CA GLY A 146 18.14 2.97 33.43
C GLY A 146 16.70 3.19 33.90
N THR A 147 15.90 3.97 33.17
CA THR A 147 14.51 4.32 33.54
C THR A 147 13.49 3.68 32.59
N TYR A 148 12.21 3.68 33.01
CA TYR A 148 11.09 2.99 32.31
C TYR A 148 9.95 3.93 31.88
N THR A 149 10.23 5.23 31.75
CA THR A 149 9.20 6.26 31.54
C THR A 149 8.47 6.08 30.22
N LYS A 150 9.21 5.89 29.10
CA LYS A 150 8.62 5.66 27.76
C LYS A 150 7.85 4.36 27.69
N MET A 151 8.34 3.32 28.38
CA MET A 151 7.64 2.04 28.46
C MET A 151 6.29 2.23 29.15
N LYS A 152 6.28 2.87 30.32
CA LYS A 152 5.05 3.09 31.10
C LYS A 152 4.03 3.97 30.37
N ALA A 153 4.46 4.93 29.56
CA ALA A 153 3.59 5.93 28.95
C ALA A 153 2.47 5.35 28.05
N GLU A 154 2.73 4.25 27.34
CA GLU A 154 1.76 3.63 26.40
C GLU A 154 1.52 2.14 26.71
N THR A 155 1.89 1.67 27.90
CA THR A 155 1.64 0.28 28.31
C THR A 155 0.16 0.08 28.62
N LEU A 156 -0.46 -0.89 27.94
CA LEU A 156 -1.79 -1.39 28.30
C LEU A 156 -1.75 -2.00 29.71
N SER A 157 -2.76 -1.68 30.52
CA SER A 157 -2.99 -2.40 31.78
C SER A 157 -3.24 -3.89 31.52
N GLY A 158 -3.07 -4.72 32.55
CA GLY A 158 -3.36 -6.16 32.44
C GLY A 158 -4.81 -6.43 32.03
N ALA A 159 -5.75 -5.59 32.47
CA ALA A 159 -7.16 -5.67 32.09
C ALA A 159 -7.37 -5.33 30.60
N GLU A 160 -6.80 -4.23 30.11
CA GLU A 160 -6.89 -3.83 28.70
C GLU A 160 -6.24 -4.87 27.79
N PHE A 161 -5.08 -5.40 28.17
CA PHE A 161 -4.39 -6.44 27.41
C PHE A 161 -5.21 -7.75 27.38
N GLY A 162 -5.77 -8.17 28.51
CA GLY A 162 -6.65 -9.34 28.56
C GLY A 162 -7.91 -9.18 27.71
N ALA A 163 -8.48 -7.97 27.67
CA ALA A 163 -9.66 -7.67 26.86
C ALA A 163 -9.41 -7.81 25.35
N LEU A 164 -8.17 -7.66 24.86
CA LEU A 164 -7.84 -7.86 23.44
C LEU A 164 -8.08 -9.30 22.95
N PHE A 165 -8.09 -10.28 23.87
CA PHE A 165 -8.18 -11.71 23.54
C PHE A 165 -9.41 -12.37 24.15
N SER A 166 -10.30 -11.58 24.75
CA SER A 166 -11.55 -12.08 25.32
C SER A 166 -12.64 -11.97 24.26
N ASN A 167 -13.17 -13.12 23.82
CA ASN A 167 -14.32 -13.20 22.91
C ASN A 167 -15.62 -12.84 23.60
#